data_AF-A0A925DPA4-F1
#
_entry.id   AF-A0A925DPA4-F1
#
_cell.length_a   1.000
_cell.length_b   1.000
_cell.length_c   1.000
_cell.angle_alpha   90.00
_cell.angle_beta   90.00
_cell.angle_gamma   90.00
#
_symmetry.space_group_name_H-M   'P 1'
#
loop_
_entity.id
_entity.type
_entity.pdbx_description
1 polymer ?
#
loop_
_entity_poly.entity_id
_entity_poly.type
_entity_poly.pdbx_seq_one_letter_code
_entity_poly.pdbx_strand_id
1 'polypeptide(L)' 'MDIKSIIREISESLASTFAEIDIWFSKEEDLRNYKPKSGGWNINEVLEHIALTNHFLLILIEKGTK' A
#
# COMPACT_ATOMS: atom_id res chain seq x y z
N MET A 1 10.40 8.76 24.01
CA MET A 1 10.43 8.91 22.54
C MET A 1 9.72 10.21 22.21
N ASP A 2 10.35 11.12 21.48
CA ASP A 2 9.74 12.42 21.12
C ASP A 2 8.79 12.26 19.92
N ILE A 3 7.75 13.08 19.83
CA ILE A 3 6.75 13.04 18.75
C ILE A 3 7.39 13.20 17.37
N LYS A 4 8.46 14.01 17.26
CA LYS A 4 9.21 14.16 16.00
C LYS A 4 9.90 12.86 15.59
N SER A 5 10.41 12.10 16.57
CA SER A 5 11.03 10.80 16.31
C SER A 5 10.01 9.78 15.82
N ILE A 6 8.81 9.77 16.42
CA ILE A 6 7.71 8.88 16.02
C ILE A 6 7.25 9.21 14.60
N ILE A 7 7.04 10.49 14.30
CA ILE A 7 6.65 10.94 12.95
C ILE A 7 7.69 10.52 11.92
N ARG A 8 8.99 10.69 12.22
CA ARG A 8 10.07 10.27 11.32
C ARG A 8 10.07 8.76 11.08
N GLU A 9 9.96 7.97 12.14
CA GLU A 9 9.94 6.50 12.05
C GLU A 9 8.76 6.01 11.20
N ILE A 10 7.57 6.58 11.41
CA ILE A 10 6.39 6.27 10.59
C ILE A 10 6.62 6.66 9.13
N SER A 11 7.19 7.84 8.88
CA SER A 11 7.45 8.33 7.51
C SER A 11 8.47 7.45 6.77
N GLU A 12 9.55 7.05 7.44
CA GLU A 12 10.57 6.15 6.88
C GLU A 12 9.97 4.76 6.58
N SER A 13 9.16 4.22 7.49
CA SER A 13 8.47 2.95 7.30
C SER A 13 7.49 2.99 6.11
N LEU A 14 6.69 4.06 6.00
CA LEU A 14 5.79 4.25 4.87
C LEU A 14 6.56 4.36 3.55
N ALA A 15 7.60 5.19 3.49
CA ALA A 15 8.41 5.36 2.28
C ALA A 15 9.05 4.04 1.83
N SER A 16 9.62 3.27 2.76
CA SER A 16 10.20 1.94 2.48
C SER A 16 9.15 0.96 1.96
N THR A 17 7.99 0.90 2.64
CA THR A 17 6.90 -0.01 2.28
C THR A 17 6.37 0.30 0.89
N PHE A 18 6.16 1.57 0.55
CA PHE A 18 5.69 1.95 -0.79
C PHE A 18 6.75 1.69 -1.87
N ALA A 19 8.04 1.88 -1.58
CA ALA A 19 9.10 1.52 -2.51
C ALA A 19 9.14 0.01 -2.81
N GLU A 20 8.91 -0.83 -1.80
CA GLU A 20 8.80 -2.29 -1.99
C GLU A 20 7.57 -2.69 -2.80
N ILE A 21 6.44 -2.03 -2.56
CA ILE A 21 5.20 -2.24 -3.33
C ILE A 21 5.38 -1.82 -4.79
N ASP A 22 6.07 -0.71 -5.05
CA ASP A 22 6.23 -0.14 -6.39
C ASP A 22 6.93 -1.11 -7.36
N ILE A 23 7.86 -1.92 -6.85
CA ILE A 23 8.58 -2.96 -7.62
C ILE A 23 7.61 -3.97 -8.26
N TRP A 24 6.46 -4.23 -7.63
CA TRP A 24 5.48 -5.20 -8.14
C TRP A 24 4.73 -4.71 -9.38
N PHE A 25 4.62 -3.39 -9.58
CA PHE A 25 4.05 -2.84 -10.82
C PHE A 25 4.93 -3.11 -12.03
N SER A 26 6.23 -3.34 -11.84
CA SER A 26 7.18 -3.62 -12.91
C SER A 26 7.29 -5.12 -13.27
N LYS A 27 6.54 -5.99 -12.59
CA LYS A 27 6.55 -7.43 -12.88
C LYS A 27 5.72 -7.77 -14.12
N GLU A 28 6.09 -8.89 -14.75
CA GLU A 28 5.41 -9.42 -15.94
C GLU A 28 3.92 -9.66 -15.69
N GLU A 29 3.11 -9.44 -16.72
CA GLU A 29 1.66 -9.51 -16.62
C GLU A 29 1.14 -10.89 -16.19
N ASP A 30 1.71 -11.97 -16.72
CA ASP A 30 1.33 -13.34 -16.35
C ASP A 30 1.54 -13.61 -14.87
N LEU A 31 2.65 -13.11 -14.31
CA LEU A 31 2.92 -13.20 -12.87
C LEU A 31 1.93 -12.37 -12.07
N ARG A 32 1.63 -11.15 -12.53
CA ARG A 32 0.69 -10.26 -11.83
C ARG A 32 -0.75 -10.78 -11.81
N ASN A 33 -1.15 -11.48 -12.88
CA ASN A 33 -2.48 -12.06 -13.04
C ASN A 33 -2.61 -13.48 -12.48
N TYR A 34 -1.52 -14.10 -12.02
CA TYR A 34 -1.55 -15.44 -11.44
C TYR A 34 -2.54 -15.51 -10.27
N LYS A 35 -3.53 -16.40 -10.37
CA LYS A 35 -4.50 -16.68 -9.31
C LYS A 35 -4.06 -17.89 -8.49
N PRO A 36 -3.82 -17.75 -7.18
CA PRO A 36 -3.48 -18.88 -6.30
C PRO A 36 -4.59 -19.94 -6.29
N LYS A 37 -4.19 -21.22 -6.27
CA LYS A 37 -5.13 -22.36 -6.17
C LYS A 37 -5.98 -22.35 -4.90
N SER A 38 -5.53 -21.66 -3.86
CA SER A 38 -6.26 -21.45 -2.61
C SER A 38 -7.44 -20.48 -2.75
N GLY A 39 -7.67 -19.88 -3.92
CA GLY A 39 -8.68 -18.85 -4.13
C GLY A 39 -8.27 -17.46 -3.64
N GLY A 40 -7.00 -17.28 -3.27
CA GLY A 40 -6.45 -15.99 -2.85
C GLY A 40 -6.42 -14.96 -3.98
N TRP A 41 -6.02 -13.73 -3.63
CA TRP A 41 -5.90 -12.65 -4.60
C TRP A 41 -4.66 -12.78 -5.47
N ASN A 42 -4.77 -12.32 -6.72
CA ASN A 42 -3.62 -12.09 -7.58
C ASN A 42 -2.92 -10.78 -7.17
N ILE A 43 -1.76 -10.50 -7.75
CA ILE A 43 -0.96 -9.33 -7.37
C ILE A 43 -1.71 -8.03 -7.70
N ASN A 44 -2.38 -7.97 -8.86
CA ASN A 44 -3.15 -6.78 -9.25
C ASN A 44 -4.29 -6.47 -8.26
N GLU A 45 -5.03 -7.48 -7.81
CA GLU A 45 -6.09 -7.35 -6.80
C GLU A 45 -5.52 -6.88 -5.45
N VAL A 46 -4.35 -7.37 -5.05
CA VAL A 46 -3.66 -6.89 -3.83
C VAL A 46 -3.23 -5.44 -3.97
N LEU A 47 -2.60 -5.07 -5.09
CA LEU A 47 -2.15 -3.71 -5.36
C LEU A 47 -3.32 -2.72 -5.42
N GLU A 48 -4.42 -3.11 -6.06
CA GLU A 48 -5.65 -2.33 -6.12
C GLU A 48 -6.25 -2.14 -4.72
N HIS A 49 -6.32 -3.20 -3.90
CA HIS A 49 -6.81 -3.10 -2.54
C HIS A 49 -5.99 -2.12 -1.69
N ILE A 50 -4.66 -2.16 -1.81
CA ILE A 50 -3.77 -1.21 -1.13
C ILE A 50 -4.06 0.22 -1.59
N ALA A 51 -4.16 0.45 -2.90
CA ALA A 51 -4.43 1.77 -3.46
C ALA A 51 -5.77 2.35 -3.00
N LEU A 52 -6.84 1.54 -3.07
CA LEU A 52 -8.19 1.94 -2.67
C LEU A 52 -8.27 2.21 -1.17
N THR A 53 -7.68 1.35 -0.35
CA THR A 53 -7.67 1.53 1.11
C THR A 53 -6.98 2.84 1.48
N ASN A 54 -5.79 3.11 0.92
CA ASN A 54 -5.10 4.38 1.14
C ASN A 54 -5.90 5.59 0.66
N HIS A 55 -6.51 5.50 -0.52
CA HIS A 55 -7.36 6.56 -1.05
C HIS A 55 -8.51 6.92 -0.10
N PHE A 56 -9.24 5.92 0.41
CA PHE A 56 -10.33 6.17 1.34
C PHE A 56 -9.87 6.63 2.73
N LEU A 57 -8.74 6.13 3.24
CA LEU A 57 -8.18 6.61 4.50
C LEU A 57 -7.78 8.08 4.41
N LEU A 58 -7.16 8.52 3.31
CA LEU A 58 -6.82 9.92 3.09
C LEU A 58 -8.08 10.81 3.05
N ILE A 59 -9.14 10.36 2.37
CA ILE A 59 -10.44 11.05 2.38
C ILE A 59 -10.99 11.19 3.81
N LEU A 60 -10.90 10.14 4.63
CA LEU A 60 -11.37 10.17 6.01
C LEU A 60 -10.57 11.17 6.86
N ILE A 61 -9.24 11.19 6.70
CA ILE A 61 -8.36 12.14 7.38
C ILE A 61 -8.75 13.58 6.98
N GLU A 62 -8.87 13.86 5.69
CA GLU A 62 -9.26 15.19 5.19
C GLU A 62 -10.60 15.65 5.75
N LYS A 63 -11.60 14.75 5.81
CA LYS A 63 -12.91 15.03 6.39
C LYS A 63 -12.86 15.27 7.89
N GLY A 64 -12.02 14.54 8.63
CA GLY A 64 -11.86 14.69 10.08
C GLY A 64 -11.06 15.92 10.52
N THR A 65 -10.28 16.51 9.60
CA THR A 65 -9.52 17.75 9.85
C THR A 65 -10.31 19.04 9.59
N LYS A 66 -11.54 18.93 9.05
CA LYS A 66 -12.49 20.05 8.89
C LYS A 66 -13.46 20.09 10.06
#